data_AF-A0A7S1T220-F1
#
_entry.id   AF-A0A7S1T220-F1
#
_cell.length_a   1.000
_cell.length_b   1.000
_cell.length_c   1.000
_cell.angle_alpha   90.00
_cell.angle_beta   90.00
_cell.angle_gamma   90.00
#
_symmetry.space_group_name_H-M   'P 1'
#
loop_
_entity.id
_entity.type
_entity.pdbx_description
1 polymer ?
#
loop_
_entity_poly.entity_id
_entity_poly.type
_entity_poly.pdbx_seq_one_letter_code
_entity_poly.pdbx_strand_id
1 'polypeptide(L)'
;RGLEAGAAQLVPAESVDRATRARLTGRPAVRINVMDLTFIIDKLSAPPFDYELTIIGLSEKTTTEMLQLMSDVFAIVSPKHPRLDVAREPVEVVVQRLMEFLRMVKYRPEMDQMEFRMFMAQADHAVVFPVLKWVLSQTEALTKRAFVGYYMTPVLMPDELSMDGEVAAIRDEIAAYQQQFVELHKTRETQRAENKDPQVQKAKTKQLEEEREQLKEKI
;
A
#
# COMPACT_ATOMS: atom_id res chain seq x y z
N ARG A 1 4.45 -69.08 -12.77
CA ARG A 1 4.78 -68.33 -14.00
C ARG A 1 4.14 -66.96 -13.85
N GLY A 2 4.99 -65.94 -13.88
CA GLY A 2 4.76 -64.61 -13.29
C GLY A 2 3.80 -63.71 -14.06
N LEU A 3 3.36 -62.70 -13.32
CA LEU A 3 2.44 -61.62 -13.67
C LEU A 3 2.88 -60.81 -14.89
N GLU A 4 1.92 -60.48 -15.76
CA GLU A 4 2.04 -59.41 -16.74
C GLU A 4 1.96 -58.05 -16.03
N ALA A 5 3.06 -57.30 -16.09
CA ALA A 5 3.13 -55.91 -15.64
C ALA A 5 2.79 -54.98 -16.82
N GLY A 6 1.57 -54.43 -16.80
CA GLY A 6 1.18 -53.32 -17.67
C GLY A 6 1.92 -52.05 -17.25
N ALA A 7 2.76 -51.53 -18.13
CA ALA A 7 3.43 -50.24 -17.96
C ALA A 7 2.41 -49.09 -18.10
N ALA A 8 1.92 -48.58 -16.99
CA ALA A 8 1.19 -47.32 -16.94
C ALA A 8 2.20 -46.15 -16.89
N GLN A 9 2.23 -45.39 -17.97
CA GLN A 9 2.99 -44.15 -18.10
C GLN A 9 2.49 -43.13 -17.08
N LEU A 10 3.29 -42.84 -16.05
CA LEU A 10 3.04 -41.78 -15.08
C LEU A 10 3.24 -40.42 -15.75
N VAL A 11 2.14 -39.68 -15.93
CA VAL A 11 2.15 -38.24 -16.26
C VAL A 11 2.18 -37.47 -14.93
N PRO A 12 3.02 -36.44 -14.75
CA PRO A 12 3.21 -35.78 -13.46
C PRO A 12 1.96 -34.98 -13.04
N ALA A 13 1.55 -35.19 -11.79
CA ALA A 13 0.30 -34.73 -11.19
C ALA A 13 0.32 -33.26 -10.69
N GLU A 14 1.04 -32.35 -11.35
CA GLU A 14 1.21 -30.97 -10.86
C GLU A 14 0.46 -29.89 -11.62
N SER A 15 -0.30 -30.21 -12.68
CA SER A 15 -0.91 -29.18 -13.53
C SER A 15 -2.41 -28.94 -13.29
N VAL A 16 -3.09 -29.67 -12.40
CA VAL A 16 -4.57 -29.63 -12.32
C VAL A 16 -5.11 -28.96 -11.03
N ASP A 17 -4.26 -28.52 -10.10
CA ASP A 17 -4.73 -28.20 -8.74
C ASP A 17 -4.95 -26.71 -8.40
N ARG A 18 -4.98 -25.80 -9.39
CA ARG A 18 -5.40 -24.41 -9.14
C ARG A 18 -6.90 -24.17 -9.37
N ALA A 19 -7.51 -24.86 -10.34
CA ALA A 19 -8.93 -24.68 -10.66
C ALA A 19 -9.86 -25.43 -9.70
N THR A 20 -9.35 -26.46 -9.01
CA THR A 20 -10.16 -27.37 -8.18
C THR A 20 -10.34 -26.87 -6.74
N ARG A 21 -9.41 -26.07 -6.21
CA ARG A 21 -9.52 -25.43 -4.88
C ARG A 21 -10.62 -24.39 -4.77
N ALA A 22 -11.02 -23.76 -5.89
CA ALA A 22 -12.08 -22.75 -5.90
C ALA A 22 -13.48 -23.29 -5.61
N ARG A 23 -13.69 -24.63 -5.58
CA ARG A 23 -15.02 -25.24 -5.43
C ARG A 23 -15.44 -25.54 -3.99
N LEU A 24 -14.57 -25.38 -2.99
CA LEU A 24 -14.86 -25.79 -1.61
C LEU A 24 -15.30 -24.69 -0.65
N THR A 25 -15.31 -23.41 -1.06
CA THR A 25 -15.59 -22.29 -0.13
C THR A 25 -16.86 -21.48 -0.44
N GLY A 26 -17.66 -21.86 -1.45
CA GLY A 26 -18.96 -21.21 -1.72
C GLY A 26 -18.89 -19.70 -1.94
N ARG A 27 -17.71 -19.17 -2.28
CA ARG A 27 -17.45 -17.74 -2.32
C ARG A 27 -17.69 -17.21 -3.73
N PRO A 28 -18.29 -16.01 -3.90
CA PRO A 28 -18.14 -15.32 -5.18
C PRO A 28 -16.65 -15.07 -5.36
N ALA A 29 -16.04 -15.75 -6.34
CA ALA A 29 -14.67 -15.45 -6.73
C ALA A 29 -14.60 -13.95 -7.00
N VAL A 30 -13.71 -13.23 -6.31
CA VAL A 30 -13.34 -11.87 -6.71
C VAL A 30 -12.70 -12.04 -8.08
N ARG A 31 -13.51 -11.93 -9.13
CA ARG A 31 -13.05 -12.06 -10.50
C ARG A 31 -12.25 -10.82 -10.81
N ILE A 32 -10.94 -10.96 -10.74
CA ILE A 32 -10.04 -9.92 -11.18
C ILE A 32 -10.10 -9.92 -12.68
N ASN A 33 -10.79 -8.93 -13.22
CA ASN A 33 -10.98 -8.80 -14.64
C ASN A 33 -9.68 -8.31 -15.27
N VAL A 34 -9.48 -8.61 -16.55
CA VAL A 34 -8.29 -8.14 -17.31
C VAL A 34 -8.11 -6.62 -17.22
N MET A 35 -9.21 -5.86 -17.14
CA MET A 35 -9.20 -4.41 -16.93
C MET A 35 -8.54 -3.96 -15.61
N ASP A 36 -8.61 -4.77 -14.57
CA ASP A 36 -7.98 -4.46 -13.29
C ASP A 36 -6.47 -4.66 -13.37
N LEU A 37 -6.02 -5.66 -14.13
CA LEU A 37 -4.61 -5.92 -14.38
C LEU A 37 -3.98 -4.84 -15.25
N THR A 38 -4.68 -4.40 -16.31
CA THR A 38 -4.21 -3.27 -17.13
C THR A 38 -4.07 -2.02 -16.27
N PHE A 39 -5.05 -1.72 -15.42
CA PHE A 39 -4.96 -0.58 -14.50
C PHE A 39 -3.76 -0.66 -13.57
N ILE A 40 -3.47 -1.83 -12.98
CA ILE A 40 -2.31 -2.03 -12.12
C ILE A 40 -1.02 -1.77 -12.90
N ILE A 41 -0.87 -2.33 -14.10
CA ILE A 41 0.32 -2.15 -14.95
C ILE A 41 0.50 -0.68 -15.35
N ASP A 42 -0.57 -0.02 -15.77
CA ASP A 42 -0.54 1.40 -16.17
C ASP A 42 -0.11 2.29 -14.99
N LYS A 43 -0.54 1.97 -13.77
CA LYS A 43 -0.14 2.70 -12.56
C LYS A 43 1.28 2.38 -12.10
N LEU A 44 1.71 1.13 -12.25
CA LEU A 44 3.07 0.71 -11.91
C LEU A 44 4.11 1.27 -12.89
N SER A 45 3.76 1.44 -14.16
CA SER A 45 4.66 2.02 -15.17
C SER A 45 4.78 3.54 -15.09
N ALA A 46 3.81 4.21 -14.47
CA ALA A 46 3.86 5.65 -14.25
C ALA A 46 4.74 6.03 -13.03
N PRO A 47 5.26 7.27 -12.99
CA PRO A 47 5.89 7.80 -11.80
C PRO A 47 4.91 7.81 -10.62
N PRO A 48 5.34 7.55 -9.38
CA PRO A 48 6.73 7.38 -8.91
C PRO A 48 7.24 5.91 -8.90
N PHE A 49 6.56 4.99 -9.58
CA PHE A 49 6.84 3.55 -9.47
C PHE A 49 7.76 3.06 -10.60
N ASP A 50 7.59 3.56 -11.82
CA ASP A 50 8.47 3.36 -12.98
C ASP A 50 8.86 1.89 -13.24
N TYR A 51 7.93 0.95 -13.04
CA TYR A 51 8.11 -0.47 -13.34
C TYR A 51 7.70 -0.78 -14.78
N GLU A 52 8.64 -1.31 -15.57
CA GLU A 52 8.37 -1.89 -16.88
C GLU A 52 7.87 -3.33 -16.72
N LEU A 53 6.54 -3.50 -16.60
CA LEU A 53 5.91 -4.81 -16.44
C LEU A 53 4.83 -5.05 -17.50
N THR A 54 4.69 -6.30 -17.91
CA THR A 54 3.57 -6.77 -18.73
C THR A 54 2.56 -7.53 -17.86
N ILE A 55 1.34 -7.71 -18.35
CA ILE A 55 0.31 -8.48 -17.64
C ILE A 55 0.80 -9.92 -17.36
N ILE A 56 1.41 -10.55 -18.37
CA ILE A 56 1.98 -11.89 -18.25
C ILE A 56 3.11 -11.89 -17.23
N GLY A 57 4.06 -10.96 -17.35
CA GLY A 57 5.19 -10.85 -16.43
C GLY A 57 4.80 -10.55 -14.99
N LEU A 58 3.66 -9.89 -14.75
CA LEU A 58 3.10 -9.73 -13.40
C LEU A 58 2.46 -11.03 -12.90
N SER A 59 1.73 -11.75 -13.75
CA SER A 59 1.06 -12.99 -13.38
C SER A 59 1.99 -14.19 -13.19
N GLU A 60 3.19 -14.14 -13.76
CA GLU A 60 4.21 -15.20 -13.65
C GLU A 60 5.17 -14.98 -12.48
N LYS A 61 5.06 -13.86 -11.76
CA LYS A 61 5.90 -13.59 -10.58
C LYS A 61 5.75 -14.72 -9.56
N THR A 62 6.89 -15.16 -9.04
CA THR A 62 6.94 -16.03 -7.88
C THR A 62 6.39 -15.31 -6.64
N THR A 63 6.03 -16.08 -5.62
CA THR A 63 5.55 -15.53 -4.35
C THR A 63 6.50 -14.48 -3.77
N THR A 64 7.81 -14.77 -3.78
CA THR A 64 8.84 -13.85 -3.29
C THR A 64 8.89 -12.55 -4.10
N GLU A 65 8.88 -12.63 -5.43
CA GLU A 65 8.90 -11.45 -6.31
C GLU A 65 7.63 -10.61 -6.16
N MET A 66 6.48 -11.24 -5.97
CA MET A 66 5.20 -10.55 -5.77
C MET A 66 5.18 -9.81 -4.43
N LEU A 67 5.63 -10.46 -3.35
CA LEU A 67 5.74 -9.84 -2.03
C LEU A 67 6.77 -8.70 -2.02
N GLN A 68 7.89 -8.87 -2.76
CA GLN A 68 8.88 -7.81 -2.93
C GLN A 68 8.28 -6.59 -3.65
N LEU A 69 7.55 -6.82 -4.75
CA LEU A 69 6.84 -5.75 -5.47
C LEU A 69 5.88 -4.99 -4.55
N MET A 70 5.09 -5.71 -3.74
CA MET A 70 4.19 -5.07 -2.76
C MET A 70 4.96 -4.22 -1.75
N SER A 71 6.04 -4.75 -1.19
CA SER A 71 6.92 -4.05 -0.24
C SER A 71 7.48 -2.77 -0.86
N ASP A 72 7.99 -2.83 -2.09
CA ASP A 72 8.56 -1.68 -2.78
C ASP A 72 7.51 -0.59 -3.05
N VAL A 73 6.32 -0.99 -3.50
CA VAL A 73 5.18 -0.09 -3.68
C VAL A 73 4.81 0.60 -2.36
N PHE A 74 4.78 -0.14 -1.25
CA PHE A 74 4.44 0.42 0.06
C PHE A 74 5.54 1.36 0.58
N ALA A 75 6.80 1.06 0.31
CA ALA A 75 7.93 1.94 0.65
C ALA A 75 7.91 3.25 -0.14
N ILE A 76 7.41 3.25 -1.38
CA ILE A 76 7.20 4.46 -2.16
C ILE A 76 6.02 5.28 -1.59
N VAL A 77 4.92 4.62 -1.24
CA VAL A 77 3.74 5.28 -0.64
C VAL A 77 4.09 5.89 0.72
N SER A 78 4.90 5.18 1.52
CA SER A 78 5.34 5.62 2.85
C SER A 78 6.85 5.41 3.00
N PRO A 79 7.66 6.48 2.88
CA PRO A 79 9.11 6.39 3.08
C PRO A 79 9.53 5.94 4.49
N LYS A 80 8.60 5.96 5.45
CA LYS A 80 8.78 5.43 6.81
C LYS A 80 8.52 3.93 6.90
N HIS A 81 7.89 3.33 5.90
CA HIS A 81 7.83 1.88 5.77
C HIS A 81 9.21 1.38 5.33
N PRO A 82 9.85 0.49 6.10
CA PRO A 82 11.17 -0.01 5.75
C PRO A 82 11.09 -0.77 4.43
N ARG A 83 12.01 -0.50 3.50
CA ARG A 83 12.21 -1.38 2.36
C ARG A 83 12.65 -2.73 2.87
N LEU A 84 11.86 -3.76 2.58
CA LEU A 84 12.15 -5.13 2.98
C LEU A 84 12.96 -5.80 1.88
N ASP A 85 13.97 -6.59 2.27
CA ASP A 85 14.56 -7.61 1.40
C ASP A 85 13.84 -8.93 1.70
N VAL A 86 12.78 -9.21 0.95
CA VAL A 86 11.88 -10.35 1.22
C VAL A 86 12.62 -11.68 1.14
N ALA A 87 13.70 -11.77 0.36
CA ALA A 87 14.47 -13.00 0.22
C ALA A 87 15.30 -13.34 1.46
N ARG A 88 15.56 -12.37 2.35
CA ARG A 88 16.38 -12.54 3.57
C ARG A 88 15.56 -12.69 4.85
N GLU A 89 14.25 -12.59 4.76
CA GLU A 89 13.36 -12.62 5.92
C GLU A 89 12.35 -13.78 5.83
N PRO A 90 11.91 -14.34 6.98
CA PRO A 90 10.81 -15.30 7.00
C PRO A 90 9.53 -14.67 6.42
N VAL A 91 8.78 -15.46 5.63
CA VAL A 91 7.56 -14.97 4.96
C VAL A 91 6.52 -14.46 5.96
N GLU A 92 6.44 -15.06 7.14
CA GLU A 92 5.53 -14.67 8.21
C GLU A 92 5.82 -13.25 8.71
N VAL A 93 7.10 -12.88 8.80
CA VAL A 93 7.56 -11.56 9.25
C VAL A 93 7.27 -10.52 8.17
N VAL A 94 7.55 -10.85 6.90
CA VAL A 94 7.24 -9.98 5.76
C VAL A 94 5.74 -9.71 5.68
N VAL A 95 4.93 -10.76 5.70
CA VAL A 95 3.46 -10.65 5.64
C VAL A 95 2.92 -9.85 6.81
N GLN A 96 3.44 -10.08 8.02
CA GLN A 96 3.04 -9.28 9.19
C GLN A 96 3.28 -7.78 8.96
N ARG A 97 4.47 -7.40 8.48
CA ARG A 97 4.81 -5.99 8.21
C ARG A 97 3.95 -5.38 7.10
N LEU A 98 3.65 -6.14 6.04
CA LEU A 98 2.74 -5.70 4.98
C LEU A 98 1.32 -5.50 5.50
N MET A 99 0.82 -6.42 6.34
CA MET A 99 -0.49 -6.30 6.98
C MET A 99 -0.57 -5.13 7.96
N GLU A 100 0.49 -4.88 8.73
CA GLU A 100 0.57 -3.72 9.63
C GLU A 100 0.46 -2.40 8.86
N PHE A 101 1.16 -2.28 7.73
CA PHE A 101 1.01 -1.15 6.83
C PHE A 101 -0.43 -1.01 6.32
N LEU A 102 -1.02 -2.10 5.81
CA LEU A 102 -2.40 -2.11 5.32
C LEU A 102 -3.40 -1.67 6.41
N ARG A 103 -3.20 -2.12 7.65
CA ARG A 103 -4.01 -1.70 8.81
C ARG A 103 -3.82 -0.22 9.12
N MET A 104 -2.60 0.28 9.06
CA MET A 104 -2.28 1.70 9.27
C MET A 104 -3.01 2.59 8.25
N VAL A 105 -2.98 2.20 6.97
CA VAL A 105 -3.67 2.94 5.90
C VAL A 105 -5.17 2.64 5.80
N LYS A 106 -5.70 1.84 6.73
CA LYS A 106 -7.12 1.48 6.88
C LYS A 106 -7.69 0.66 5.72
N TYR A 107 -6.87 -0.17 5.09
CA TYR A 107 -7.36 -1.20 4.19
C TYR A 107 -8.18 -2.23 4.97
N ARG A 108 -9.32 -2.65 4.40
CA ARG A 108 -10.20 -3.67 4.97
C ARG A 108 -10.41 -4.79 3.96
N PRO A 109 -9.82 -5.97 4.17
CA PRO A 109 -10.07 -7.10 3.28
C PRO A 109 -11.51 -7.61 3.47
N GLU A 110 -12.12 -8.09 2.40
CA GLU A 110 -13.46 -8.71 2.43
C GLU A 110 -13.40 -10.15 2.94
N MET A 111 -12.45 -10.49 3.81
CA MET A 111 -12.21 -11.84 4.31
C MET A 111 -11.72 -11.81 5.75
N ASP A 112 -11.80 -12.95 6.42
CA ASP A 112 -11.29 -13.08 7.78
C ASP A 112 -9.78 -12.79 7.83
N GLN A 113 -9.31 -12.27 8.97
CA GLN A 113 -7.91 -11.89 9.14
C GLN A 113 -6.95 -13.08 8.97
N MET A 114 -7.34 -14.28 9.44
CA MET A 114 -6.51 -15.47 9.31
C MET A 114 -6.42 -15.94 7.86
N GLU A 115 -7.56 -15.97 7.14
CA GLU A 115 -7.59 -16.29 5.71
C GLU A 115 -6.74 -15.29 4.92
N PHE A 116 -6.91 -13.99 5.18
CA PHE A 116 -6.16 -12.95 4.50
C PHE A 116 -4.66 -13.12 4.68
N ARG A 117 -4.22 -13.39 5.92
CA ARG A 117 -2.80 -13.64 6.22
C ARG A 117 -2.27 -14.86 5.46
N MET A 118 -3.02 -15.96 5.45
CA MET A 118 -2.63 -17.20 4.80
C MET A 118 -2.49 -17.02 3.27
N PHE A 119 -3.46 -16.39 2.63
CA PHE A 119 -3.43 -16.14 1.18
C PHE A 119 -2.40 -15.08 0.80
N MET A 120 -2.18 -14.08 1.65
CA MET A 120 -1.11 -13.10 1.45
C MET A 120 0.27 -13.78 1.52
N ALA A 121 0.50 -14.71 2.45
CA ALA A 121 1.75 -15.48 2.53
C ALA A 121 2.03 -16.34 1.29
N GLN A 122 0.98 -16.77 0.59
CA GLN A 122 1.09 -17.51 -0.67
C GLN A 122 1.19 -16.59 -1.90
N ALA A 123 1.11 -15.26 -1.70
CA ALA A 123 0.94 -14.27 -2.75
C ALA A 123 -0.22 -14.61 -3.70
N ASP A 124 -1.34 -15.08 -3.15
CA ASP A 124 -2.52 -15.44 -3.95
C ASP A 124 -3.02 -14.21 -4.74
N HIS A 125 -3.19 -14.38 -6.05
CA HIS A 125 -3.60 -13.30 -6.94
C HIS A 125 -4.96 -12.70 -6.57
N ALA A 126 -5.88 -13.49 -6.00
CA ALA A 126 -7.18 -13.02 -5.52
C ALA A 126 -7.07 -12.09 -4.30
N VAL A 127 -5.91 -12.05 -3.64
CA VAL A 127 -5.61 -11.16 -2.51
C VAL A 127 -4.66 -10.04 -2.89
N VAL A 128 -3.59 -10.34 -3.60
CA VAL A 128 -2.53 -9.36 -3.90
C VAL A 128 -3.01 -8.31 -4.90
N PHE A 129 -3.68 -8.70 -5.98
CA PHE A 129 -4.09 -7.74 -7.02
C PHE A 129 -5.15 -6.75 -6.53
N PRO A 130 -6.18 -7.13 -5.74
CA PRO A 130 -7.10 -6.15 -5.17
C PRO A 130 -6.41 -5.19 -4.20
N VAL A 131 -5.42 -5.67 -3.43
CA VAL A 131 -4.59 -4.82 -2.57
C VAL A 131 -3.81 -3.82 -3.41
N LEU A 132 -3.07 -4.27 -4.43
CA LEU A 132 -2.29 -3.40 -5.33
C LEU A 132 -3.19 -2.38 -6.03
N LYS A 133 -4.31 -2.82 -6.61
CA LYS A 133 -5.31 -1.94 -7.23
C LYS A 133 -5.79 -0.86 -6.26
N TRP A 134 -6.15 -1.26 -5.04
CA TRP A 134 -6.63 -0.33 -4.02
C TRP A 134 -5.56 0.68 -3.61
N VAL A 135 -4.32 0.25 -3.43
CA VAL A 135 -3.21 1.14 -3.08
C VAL A 135 -2.91 2.13 -4.20
N LEU A 136 -2.74 1.62 -5.43
CA LEU A 136 -2.39 2.41 -6.61
C LEU A 136 -3.50 3.38 -7.04
N SER A 137 -4.76 3.10 -6.71
CA SER A 137 -5.89 3.99 -7.03
C SER A 137 -5.92 5.30 -6.24
N GLN A 138 -5.20 5.38 -5.11
CA GLN A 138 -5.28 6.51 -4.17
C GLN A 138 -3.94 6.78 -3.48
N THR A 139 -2.82 6.56 -4.20
CA THR A 139 -1.46 6.72 -3.69
C THR A 139 -1.25 8.02 -2.93
N GLU A 140 -1.68 9.18 -3.47
CA GLU A 140 -1.51 10.48 -2.80
C GLU A 140 -2.22 10.54 -1.43
N ALA A 141 -3.46 10.05 -1.36
CA ALA A 141 -4.22 10.02 -0.12
C ALA A 141 -3.59 9.05 0.89
N LEU A 142 -3.07 7.92 0.42
CA LEU A 142 -2.40 6.93 1.26
C LEU A 142 -1.04 7.43 1.75
N THR A 143 -0.30 8.21 0.97
CA THR A 143 0.95 8.84 1.44
C THR A 143 0.68 9.78 2.61
N LYS A 144 -0.35 10.64 2.51
CA LYS A 144 -0.76 11.50 3.63
C LYS A 144 -1.19 10.67 4.84
N ARG A 145 -2.00 9.63 4.62
CA ARG A 145 -2.51 8.77 5.69
C ARG A 145 -1.39 7.98 6.37
N ALA A 146 -0.43 7.45 5.62
CA ALA A 146 0.69 6.71 6.15
C ALA A 146 1.63 7.63 6.95
N PHE A 147 1.87 8.86 6.47
CA PHE A 147 2.63 9.86 7.20
C PHE A 147 1.99 10.18 8.56
N VAL A 148 0.70 10.52 8.58
CA VAL A 148 -0.02 10.79 9.83
C VAL A 148 -0.09 9.54 10.70
N GLY A 149 -0.43 8.39 10.10
CA GLY A 149 -0.56 7.11 10.77
C GLY A 149 0.72 6.69 11.49
N TYR A 150 1.89 6.91 10.90
CA TYR A 150 3.18 6.63 11.53
C TYR A 150 3.34 7.39 12.86
N TYR A 151 3.12 8.72 12.86
CA TYR A 151 3.27 9.53 14.07
C TYR A 151 2.13 9.36 15.09
N MET A 152 0.96 8.92 14.64
CA MET A 152 -0.21 8.68 15.49
C MET A 152 -0.32 7.22 15.97
N THR A 153 0.59 6.33 15.55
CA THR A 153 0.56 4.94 16.01
C THR A 153 0.97 4.89 17.48
N PRO A 154 0.15 4.30 18.37
CA PRO A 154 0.52 4.17 19.77
C PRO A 154 1.70 3.22 19.91
N VAL A 155 2.65 3.57 20.77
CA VAL A 155 3.73 2.67 21.16
C VAL A 155 3.12 1.58 22.04
N LEU A 156 3.16 0.34 21.57
CA LEU A 156 2.74 -0.82 22.37
C LEU A 156 3.76 -1.03 23.48
N MET A 157 3.30 -0.96 24.72
CA MET A 157 4.14 -1.08 25.91
C MET A 157 3.80 -2.37 26.65
N PRO A 158 4.81 -3.08 27.19
CA PRO A 158 4.57 -4.19 28.11
C PRO A 158 3.78 -3.74 29.34
N ASP A 159 2.83 -4.56 29.78
CA ASP A 159 1.94 -4.25 30.92
C ASP A 159 2.73 -3.98 32.22
N GLU A 160 3.90 -4.59 32.35
CA GLU A 160 4.84 -4.44 33.48
C GLU A 160 5.31 -2.99 33.68
N LEU A 161 5.40 -2.22 32.60
CA LEU A 161 5.85 -0.82 32.63
C LEU A 161 4.70 0.17 32.73
N SER A 162 3.45 -0.30 32.67
CA SER A 162 2.27 0.57 32.62
C SER A 162 2.00 1.34 33.92
N MET A 163 2.45 0.81 35.05
CA MET A 163 2.28 1.39 36.39
C MET A 163 3.48 2.27 36.82
N ASP A 164 4.52 2.34 35.99
CA ASP A 164 5.69 3.16 36.27
C ASP A 164 5.36 4.64 36.04
N GLY A 165 5.64 5.48 37.04
CA GLY A 165 5.32 6.91 37.02
C GLY A 165 6.11 7.72 36.02
N GLU A 166 7.38 7.37 35.77
CA GLU A 166 8.22 8.05 34.76
C GLU A 166 7.74 7.71 33.35
N VAL A 167 7.41 6.43 33.14
CA VAL A 167 6.84 5.93 31.88
C VAL A 167 5.49 6.58 31.59
N ALA A 168 4.64 6.74 32.61
CA ALA A 168 3.37 7.45 32.49
C ALA A 168 3.57 8.93 32.10
N ALA A 169 4.54 9.63 32.69
CA ALA A 169 4.85 11.01 32.35
C ALA A 169 5.31 11.17 30.89
N ILE A 170 6.20 10.28 30.42
CA ILE A 170 6.66 10.26 29.02
C ILE A 170 5.50 10.01 28.05
N ARG A 171 4.57 9.13 28.40
CA ARG A 171 3.37 8.87 27.59
C ARG A 171 2.51 10.12 27.45
N ASP A 172 2.31 10.84 28.54
CA ASP A 172 1.51 12.07 28.52
C ASP A 172 2.21 13.16 27.69
N GLU A 173 3.54 13.22 27.72
CA GLU A 173 4.34 14.09 26.84
C GLU A 173 4.20 13.70 25.35
N ILE A 174 4.30 12.40 25.02
CA ILE A 174 4.07 11.89 23.66
C ILE A 174 2.66 12.28 23.18
N ALA A 175 1.65 12.09 24.02
CA ALA A 175 0.27 12.44 23.68
C ALA A 175 0.12 13.95 23.42
N ALA A 176 0.78 14.80 24.21
CA ALA A 176 0.80 16.25 23.98
C ALA A 176 1.46 16.61 22.64
N TYR A 177 2.60 16.02 22.30
CA TYR A 177 3.24 16.23 21.00
C TYR A 177 2.38 15.72 19.83
N GLN A 178 1.68 14.60 20.01
CA GLN A 178 0.76 14.10 19.00
C GLN A 178 -0.39 15.07 18.74
N GLN A 179 -0.95 15.70 19.79
CA GLN A 179 -1.97 16.73 19.64
C GLN A 179 -1.44 17.96 18.88
N GLN A 180 -0.27 18.47 19.27
CA GLN A 180 0.38 19.58 18.57
C GLN A 180 0.64 19.25 17.10
N PHE A 181 1.09 18.03 16.81
CA PHE A 181 1.28 17.55 15.44
C PHE A 181 -0.02 17.61 14.63
N VAL A 182 -1.14 17.15 15.19
CA VAL A 182 -2.45 17.18 14.52
C VAL A 182 -2.88 18.60 14.18
N GLU A 183 -2.73 19.55 15.12
CA GLU A 183 -3.09 20.95 14.91
C GLU A 183 -2.20 21.62 13.85
N LEU A 184 -0.89 21.43 13.94
CA LEU A 184 0.06 21.98 12.99
C LEU A 184 -0.17 21.41 11.58
N HIS A 185 -0.38 20.09 11.48
CA HIS A 185 -0.65 19.44 10.21
C HIS A 185 -1.96 19.93 9.58
N LYS A 186 -3.03 20.10 10.36
CA LYS A 186 -4.29 20.70 9.89
C LYS A 186 -4.07 22.11 9.35
N THR A 187 -3.38 22.96 10.13
CA THR A 187 -3.08 24.35 9.74
C THR A 187 -2.29 24.41 8.44
N ARG A 188 -1.25 23.58 8.31
CA ARG A 188 -0.44 23.49 7.09
C ARG A 188 -1.26 23.05 5.89
N GLU A 189 -2.13 22.06 6.02
CA GLU A 189 -2.97 21.60 4.91
C GLU A 189 -3.99 22.67 4.49
N THR A 190 -4.56 23.43 5.43
CA THR A 190 -5.42 24.59 5.13
C THR A 190 -4.65 25.66 4.36
N GLN A 191 -3.47 26.07 4.85
CA GLN A 191 -2.63 27.06 4.17
C GLN A 191 -2.18 26.59 2.78
N ARG A 192 -1.86 25.30 2.62
CA ARG A 192 -1.52 24.71 1.33
C ARG A 192 -2.71 24.71 0.39
N ALA A 193 -3.92 24.50 0.90
CA ALA A 193 -5.14 24.55 0.11
C ALA A 193 -5.48 25.97 -0.36
N GLU A 194 -5.19 26.98 0.46
CA GLU A 194 -5.37 28.40 0.15
C GLU A 194 -4.29 28.94 -0.81
N ASN A 195 -3.04 28.51 -0.66
CA ASN A 195 -1.88 29.01 -1.41
C ASN A 195 -1.50 28.14 -2.63
N LYS A 196 -2.48 27.49 -3.26
CA LYS A 196 -2.22 26.43 -4.27
C LYS A 196 -1.38 26.86 -5.47
N ASP A 197 -1.26 28.15 -5.77
CA ASP A 197 -0.46 28.57 -6.91
C ASP A 197 0.20 29.95 -6.73
N PRO A 198 1.37 30.00 -6.06
CA PRO A 198 2.16 31.22 -5.91
C PRO A 198 2.60 31.81 -7.25
N GLN A 199 2.71 30.98 -8.30
CA GLN A 199 3.04 31.42 -9.65
C GLN A 199 1.84 32.11 -10.30
N VAL A 200 0.63 31.56 -10.16
CA VAL A 200 -0.60 32.23 -10.63
C VAL A 200 -0.85 33.52 -9.85
N GLN A 201 -0.61 33.54 -8.53
CA GLN A 201 -0.73 34.77 -7.76
C GLN A 201 0.29 35.83 -8.23
N LYS A 202 1.56 35.45 -8.45
CA LYS A 202 2.57 36.37 -9.02
C LYS A 202 2.21 36.85 -10.41
N ALA A 203 1.72 35.96 -11.28
CA ALA A 203 1.29 36.29 -12.63
C ALA A 203 0.11 37.27 -12.60
N LYS A 204 -0.88 37.03 -11.73
CA LYS A 204 -2.02 37.92 -11.53
C LYS A 204 -1.61 39.28 -10.98
N THR A 205 -0.70 39.33 -10.02
CA THR A 205 -0.15 40.60 -9.50
C THR A 205 0.53 41.38 -10.62
N LYS A 206 1.38 40.72 -11.42
CA LYS A 206 2.07 41.35 -12.55
C LYS A 206 1.08 41.90 -13.59
N GLN A 207 0.03 41.13 -13.91
CA GLN A 207 -1.01 41.56 -14.85
C GLN A 207 -1.76 42.79 -14.33
N LEU A 208 -2.11 42.83 -13.05
CA LEU A 208 -2.76 43.98 -12.42
C LEU A 208 -1.86 45.22 -12.35
N GLU A 209 -0.54 45.04 -12.18
CA GLU A 209 0.43 46.12 -12.24
C GLU A 209 0.53 46.72 -13.65
N GLU A 210 0.57 45.87 -14.69
CA GLU A 210 0.58 46.29 -16.09
C GLU A 210 -0.71 47.04 -16.47
N GLU A 211 -1.89 46.55 -16.06
CA GLU A 211 -3.17 47.23 -16.27
C GLU A 211 -3.22 48.61 -15.59
N ARG A 212 -2.70 48.70 -14.35
CA ARG A 212 -2.62 49.96 -13.62
C ARG A 212 -1.70 50.97 -14.32
N GLU A 213 -0.56 50.52 -14.85
CA GLU A 213 0.37 51.37 -15.61
C GLU A 213 -0.32 51.94 -16.86
N GLN A 214 -0.99 51.08 -17.64
CA GLN A 214 -1.70 51.48 -18.86
C GLN A 214 -2.87 52.43 -18.58
N LEU A 215 -3.57 52.27 -17.45
CA LEU A 215 -4.62 53.19 -17.04
C LEU A 215 -4.07 54.57 -16.67
N LYS A 216 -2.89 54.64 -16.04
CA LYS A 216 -2.23 55.91 -15.72
C LYS A 216 -1.75 56.67 -16.96
N GLU A 217 -1.36 55.96 -18.01
CA GLU A 217 -0.95 56.59 -19.28
C GLU A 217 -2.14 57.13 -20.10
N LYS A 218 -3.36 56.64 -19.82
CA LYS A 218 -4.59 57.01 -20.56
C LYS A 218 -5.43 58.10 -19.89
N ILE A 219 -5.01 58.60 -18.72
CA ILE A 219 -5.64 59.68 -17.95
C ILE A 219 -4.70 60.88 -17.95
#